data_AF-A0A5E4QGH2-F1
#
_entry.id   AF-A0A5E4QGH2-F1
#
_cell.length_a   1.000
_cell.length_b   1.000
_cell.length_c   1.000
_cell.angle_alpha   90.00
_cell.angle_beta   90.00
_cell.angle_gamma   90.00
#
_symmetry.space_group_name_H-M   'P 1'
#
loop_
_entity.id
_entity.type
_entity.pdbx_description
1 polymer ?
#
loop_
_entity_poly.entity_id
_entity_poly.type
_entity_poly.pdbx_seq_one_letter_code
_entity_poly.pdbx_strand_id
1 'polypeptide(L)'
;MPHAALLAPARFARLERLSLGARDLPARAAALDLLLRLSADAPHGLPPLLEAVVARGDPELRRVLWQRLEALAVEHPESARLLTRLRALRASADWWRMDAGTSSVLTRHAGKAGALEGWRAQLDSVQVARGGLLRRGLVRLTAARPGLPPDDTLSVELQTSGLESFSGGEGEVESGEAASEVRGVLALNVGGVRLPAITLFDGQAELLSQVWAGAGSTPTAVVRALRRLAAAEGGLRLADGAPLRARRRAAVALALDAHATVSLWSRHARAALELRVAAAVHCELAVRTAAGELSARLALELEPRLRIATDVDFYDRVAVCVRARSDALDSRANVTLTSSLGRDSRRVRRVRHYAWVGAGRTLSLGALNDRACCTLVSADD
;
A
#
# COMPACT_ATOMS: atom_id res chain seq x y z
N MET A 1 10.43 -3.67 -22.19
CA MET A 1 10.38 -4.89 -21.37
C MET A 1 11.78 -5.15 -20.83
N PRO A 2 12.18 -4.62 -19.67
CA PRO A 2 13.46 -4.99 -19.10
C PRO A 2 13.32 -6.35 -18.42
N HIS A 3 14.31 -7.21 -18.65
CA HIS A 3 14.47 -8.55 -18.08
C HIS A 3 13.91 -8.68 -16.65
N ALA A 4 12.89 -9.51 -16.48
CA ALA A 4 12.57 -10.10 -15.19
C ALA A 4 13.81 -10.87 -14.75
N ALA A 5 14.55 -10.35 -13.76
CA ALA A 5 15.66 -11.07 -13.18
C ALA A 5 15.07 -12.34 -12.55
N LEU A 6 15.30 -13.49 -13.21
CA LEU A 6 14.93 -14.79 -12.68
C LEU A 6 15.43 -14.88 -11.24
N LEU A 7 14.53 -15.23 -10.31
CA LEU A 7 14.88 -15.39 -8.92
C LEU A 7 15.98 -16.45 -8.82
N ALA A 8 17.16 -16.06 -8.35
CA ALA A 8 18.28 -16.99 -8.23
C ALA A 8 17.85 -18.25 -7.45
N PRO A 9 18.22 -19.48 -7.88
CA PRO A 9 17.74 -20.73 -7.28
C PRO A 9 17.92 -20.79 -5.76
N ALA A 10 19.05 -20.28 -5.24
CA ALA A 10 19.33 -20.22 -3.82
C ALA A 10 18.35 -19.30 -3.04
N ARG A 11 17.90 -18.20 -3.64
CA ARG A 11 16.90 -17.31 -3.04
C ARG A 11 15.51 -17.94 -3.05
N PHE A 12 15.15 -18.64 -4.13
CA PHE A 12 13.91 -19.40 -4.22
C PHE A 12 13.84 -20.45 -3.10
N ALA A 13 14.84 -21.33 -3.02
CA ALA A 13 14.91 -22.39 -2.01
C ALA A 13 14.94 -21.85 -0.57
N ARG A 14 15.48 -20.65 -0.34
CA ARG A 14 15.43 -20.01 0.98
C ARG A 14 14.00 -19.56 1.33
N LEU A 15 13.32 -18.91 0.41
CA LEU A 15 11.95 -18.42 0.64
C LEU A 15 10.95 -19.57 0.76
N GLU A 16 11.11 -20.64 -0.03
CA GLU A 16 10.34 -21.87 0.08
C GLU A 16 10.50 -22.53 1.46
N ARG A 17 11.74 -22.64 1.96
CA ARG A 17 11.97 -23.15 3.32
C ARG A 17 11.34 -22.26 4.40
N LEU A 18 11.30 -20.95 4.18
CA LEU A 18 10.67 -20.02 5.12
C LEU A 18 9.15 -20.10 5.09
N SER A 19 8.52 -20.34 3.94
CA SER A 19 7.06 -20.47 3.83
C SER A 19 6.55 -21.81 4.38
N LEU A 20 7.32 -22.89 4.21
CA LEU A 20 6.95 -24.24 4.64
C LEU A 20 7.53 -24.66 6.00
N GLY A 21 8.50 -23.93 6.54
CA GLY A 21 9.18 -24.27 7.79
C GLY A 21 8.39 -23.98 9.06
N ALA A 22 9.01 -24.26 10.22
CA ALA A 22 8.42 -24.09 11.56
C ALA A 22 8.45 -22.63 12.07
N ARG A 23 8.18 -21.65 11.20
CA ARG A 23 8.07 -20.23 11.59
C ARG A 23 6.62 -19.89 11.93
N ASP A 24 6.42 -18.74 12.55
CA ASP A 24 5.10 -18.18 12.80
C ASP A 24 4.34 -17.89 11.49
N LEU A 25 3.02 -18.00 11.54
CA LEU A 25 2.13 -17.80 10.39
C LEU A 25 2.41 -16.47 9.63
N PRO A 26 2.57 -15.31 10.30
CA PRO A 26 2.92 -14.06 9.63
C PRO A 26 4.19 -14.11 8.79
N ALA A 27 5.27 -14.70 9.31
CA ALA A 27 6.54 -14.80 8.57
C ALA A 27 6.42 -15.77 7.40
N ARG A 28 5.76 -16.91 7.58
CA ARG A 28 5.49 -17.89 6.51
C ARG A 28 4.68 -17.25 5.38
N ALA A 29 3.63 -16.51 5.72
CA ALA A 29 2.78 -15.81 4.77
C ALA A 29 3.54 -14.69 4.04
N ALA A 30 4.40 -13.94 4.74
CA ALA A 30 5.25 -12.92 4.13
C ALA A 30 6.26 -13.52 3.13
N ALA A 31 6.90 -14.63 3.49
CA ALA A 31 7.84 -15.33 2.62
C ALA A 31 7.14 -15.89 1.37
N LEU A 32 5.94 -16.47 1.55
CA LEU A 32 5.10 -16.96 0.46
C LEU A 32 4.67 -15.83 -0.48
N ASP A 33 4.13 -14.73 0.06
CA ASP A 33 3.70 -13.56 -0.72
C ASP A 33 4.86 -12.99 -1.55
N LEU A 34 6.04 -12.85 -0.95
CA LEU A 34 7.24 -12.37 -1.63
C LEU A 34 7.68 -13.32 -2.75
N LEU A 35 7.73 -14.63 -2.48
CA LEU A 35 8.14 -15.63 -3.47
C LEU A 35 7.18 -15.68 -4.68
N LEU A 36 5.86 -15.59 -4.46
CA LEU A 36 4.88 -15.55 -5.54
C LEU A 36 5.07 -14.32 -6.44
N ARG A 37 5.28 -13.13 -5.85
CA ARG A 37 5.54 -11.91 -6.62
C ARG A 37 6.83 -11.98 -7.43
N LEU A 38 7.91 -12.46 -6.81
CA LEU A 38 9.20 -12.61 -7.49
C LEU A 38 9.18 -13.65 -8.62
N SER A 39 8.22 -14.57 -8.58
CA SER A 39 8.04 -15.63 -9.58
C SER A 39 6.91 -15.34 -10.57
N ALA A 40 6.27 -14.16 -10.51
CA ALA A 40 5.03 -13.88 -11.25
C ALA A 40 5.18 -13.98 -12.78
N ASP A 41 6.33 -13.52 -13.31
CA ASP A 41 6.66 -13.59 -14.73
C ASP A 41 7.22 -14.95 -15.17
N ALA A 42 7.71 -15.76 -14.23
CA ALA A 42 8.34 -17.05 -14.52
C ALA A 42 8.01 -18.10 -13.43
N PRO A 43 6.76 -18.60 -13.37
CA PRO A 43 6.27 -19.41 -12.26
C PRO A 43 6.67 -20.90 -12.33
N HIS A 44 7.73 -21.26 -13.04
CA HIS A 44 8.12 -22.66 -13.32
C HIS A 44 8.53 -23.44 -12.07
N GLY A 45 9.09 -22.78 -11.05
CA GLY A 45 9.43 -23.39 -9.77
C GLY A 45 8.26 -23.50 -8.78
N LEU A 46 7.11 -22.89 -9.07
CA LEU A 46 5.98 -22.86 -8.13
C LEU A 46 5.23 -24.19 -7.95
N PRO A 47 5.03 -25.07 -8.96
CA PRO A 47 4.15 -26.24 -8.79
C PRO A 47 4.46 -27.14 -7.59
N PRO A 48 5.72 -27.53 -7.28
CA PRO A 48 6.04 -28.33 -6.11
C PRO A 48 5.70 -27.63 -4.78
N LEU A 49 5.95 -26.31 -4.70
CA LEU A 49 5.57 -25.51 -3.55
C LEU A 49 4.04 -25.44 -3.39
N LEU A 50 3.31 -25.26 -4.49
CA LEU A 50 1.85 -25.22 -4.47
C LEU A 50 1.30 -26.52 -3.91
N GLU A 51 1.76 -27.66 -4.40
CA GLU A 51 1.37 -28.98 -3.89
C GLU A 51 1.67 -29.11 -2.39
N ALA A 52 2.85 -28.67 -1.94
CA ALA A 52 3.23 -28.71 -0.53
C ALA A 52 2.32 -27.84 0.37
N VAL A 53 2.00 -26.61 -0.07
CA VAL A 53 1.10 -25.70 0.68
C VAL A 53 -0.34 -26.21 0.67
N VAL A 54 -0.82 -26.77 -0.44
CA VAL A 54 -2.18 -27.35 -0.49
C VAL A 54 -2.31 -28.56 0.43
N ALA A 55 -1.29 -29.44 0.42
CA ALA A 55 -1.30 -30.68 1.19
C ALA A 55 -1.06 -30.49 2.69
N ARG A 56 -0.17 -29.57 3.08
CA ARG A 56 0.33 -29.43 4.46
C ARG A 56 0.20 -28.02 5.04
N GLY A 57 -0.23 -27.05 4.24
CA GLY A 57 -0.35 -25.67 4.66
C GLY A 57 -1.56 -25.42 5.56
N ASP A 58 -1.37 -24.51 6.51
CA ASP A 58 -2.44 -23.91 7.29
C ASP A 58 -3.54 -23.35 6.34
N PRO A 59 -4.83 -23.47 6.66
CA PRO A 59 -5.92 -22.81 5.93
C PRO A 59 -5.60 -21.38 5.50
N GLU A 60 -5.00 -20.58 6.39
CA GLU A 60 -4.69 -19.18 6.17
C GLU A 60 -3.60 -19.00 5.09
N LEU A 61 -2.60 -19.88 5.06
CA LEU A 61 -1.56 -19.87 4.00
C LEU A 61 -2.12 -20.31 2.64
N ARG A 62 -2.99 -21.31 2.62
CA ARG A 62 -3.67 -21.75 1.38
C ARG A 62 -4.51 -20.62 0.79
N ARG A 63 -5.19 -19.86 1.64
CA ARG A 63 -5.99 -18.71 1.24
C ARG A 63 -5.14 -17.56 0.70
N VAL A 64 -4.05 -17.21 1.39
CA VAL A 64 -3.08 -16.20 0.90
C VAL A 64 -2.50 -16.63 -0.44
N LEU A 65 -2.10 -17.89 -0.58
CA LEU A 65 -1.58 -18.46 -1.83
C LEU A 65 -2.57 -18.26 -2.99
N TRP A 66 -3.81 -18.72 -2.79
CA TRP A 66 -4.82 -18.70 -3.83
C TRP A 66 -5.15 -17.27 -4.28
N GLN A 67 -5.46 -16.40 -3.32
CA GLN A 67 -5.86 -15.03 -3.62
C GLN A 67 -4.71 -14.22 -4.22
N ARG A 68 -3.45 -14.48 -3.83
CA ARG A 68 -2.29 -13.86 -4.48
C ARG A 68 -2.13 -14.33 -5.92
N LEU A 69 -2.29 -15.62 -6.21
CA LEU A 69 -2.26 -16.13 -7.59
C LEU A 69 -3.37 -15.51 -8.45
N GLU A 70 -4.58 -15.37 -7.91
CA GLU A 70 -5.68 -14.67 -8.57
C GLU A 70 -5.34 -13.21 -8.86
N ALA A 71 -4.74 -12.50 -7.90
CA ALA A 71 -4.29 -11.13 -8.09
C ALA A 71 -3.19 -11.02 -9.18
N LEU A 72 -2.21 -11.91 -9.17
CA LEU A 72 -1.11 -11.91 -10.15
C LEU A 72 -1.59 -12.29 -11.55
N ALA A 73 -2.58 -13.17 -11.68
CA ALA A 73 -3.14 -13.58 -12.96
C ALA A 73 -3.78 -12.42 -13.75
N VAL A 74 -4.17 -11.33 -13.09
CA VAL A 74 -4.70 -10.13 -13.76
C VAL A 74 -3.62 -9.39 -14.54
N GLU A 75 -2.39 -9.37 -14.03
CA GLU A 75 -1.29 -8.57 -14.57
C GLU A 75 -0.25 -9.41 -15.34
N HIS A 76 -0.10 -10.69 -14.99
CA HIS A 76 0.95 -11.58 -15.49
C HIS A 76 0.38 -12.77 -16.28
N PRO A 77 0.61 -12.86 -17.61
CA PRO A 77 0.06 -13.92 -18.46
C PRO A 77 0.48 -15.34 -18.04
N GLU A 78 1.72 -15.53 -17.60
CA GLU A 78 2.20 -16.85 -17.17
C GLU A 78 1.55 -17.31 -15.86
N SER A 79 1.33 -16.37 -14.92
CA SER A 79 0.55 -16.65 -13.70
C SER A 79 -0.91 -17.00 -14.04
N ALA A 80 -1.51 -16.36 -15.04
CA ALA A 80 -2.86 -16.68 -15.50
C ALA A 80 -2.97 -18.09 -16.11
N ARG A 81 -1.96 -18.51 -16.88
CA ARG A 81 -1.87 -19.88 -17.42
C ARG A 81 -1.75 -20.91 -16.32
N LEU A 82 -0.88 -20.66 -15.33
CA LEU A 82 -0.74 -21.54 -14.17
C LEU A 82 -2.05 -21.65 -13.40
N LEU A 83 -2.70 -20.53 -13.08
CA LEU A 83 -3.98 -20.52 -12.37
C LEU A 83 -5.08 -21.29 -13.11
N THR A 84 -5.16 -21.15 -14.43
CA THR A 84 -6.10 -21.93 -15.26
C THR A 84 -5.87 -23.44 -15.14
N ARG A 85 -4.60 -23.88 -15.16
CA ARG A 85 -4.24 -25.31 -14.96
C ARG A 85 -4.62 -25.78 -13.56
N LEU A 86 -4.32 -24.99 -12.53
CA LEU A 86 -4.68 -25.32 -11.15
C LEU A 86 -6.20 -25.39 -10.94
N ARG A 87 -6.97 -24.51 -11.58
CA ARG A 87 -8.45 -24.55 -11.54
C ARG A 87 -9.01 -25.81 -12.22
N ALA A 88 -8.39 -26.28 -13.29
CA ALA A 88 -8.78 -27.55 -13.92
C ALA A 88 -8.52 -28.75 -12.98
N LEU A 89 -7.42 -28.73 -12.23
CA LEU A 89 -7.10 -29.74 -11.21
C LEU A 89 -8.03 -29.65 -9.97
N ARG A 90 -8.50 -28.45 -9.63
CA ARG A 90 -9.46 -28.19 -8.53
C ARG A 90 -10.80 -28.89 -8.73
N ALA A 91 -11.17 -29.23 -9.97
CA ALA A 91 -12.42 -29.95 -10.26
C ALA A 91 -12.38 -31.45 -9.88
N SER A 92 -11.20 -32.02 -9.57
CA SER A 92 -11.03 -33.47 -9.36
C SER A 92 -10.50 -33.89 -7.98
N ALA A 93 -10.25 -32.96 -7.04
CA ALA A 93 -9.64 -33.27 -5.73
C ALA A 93 -10.14 -32.36 -4.58
N ASP A 94 -9.68 -32.60 -3.33
CA ASP A 94 -9.95 -31.91 -2.04
C ASP A 94 -9.69 -30.38 -1.98
N TRP A 95 -9.61 -29.72 -3.13
CA TRP A 95 -9.22 -28.32 -3.33
C TRP A 95 -10.31 -27.31 -2.90
N TRP A 96 -11.46 -27.78 -2.41
CA TRP A 96 -12.46 -26.91 -1.76
C TRP A 96 -11.91 -26.29 -0.46
N ARG A 97 -10.91 -26.92 0.19
CA ARG A 97 -10.24 -26.41 1.41
C ARG A 97 -9.42 -25.13 1.17
N MET A 98 -9.25 -24.69 -0.08
CA MET A 98 -8.50 -23.49 -0.45
C MET A 98 -9.20 -22.18 -0.05
N ASP A 99 -10.52 -22.22 0.14
CA ASP A 99 -11.30 -21.04 0.52
C ASP A 99 -11.44 -20.91 2.06
N ALA A 100 -10.94 -21.88 2.83
CA ALA A 100 -10.96 -21.86 4.28
C ALA A 100 -10.00 -20.79 4.85
N GLY A 101 -10.34 -20.20 6.00
CA GLY A 101 -9.57 -19.13 6.64
C GLY A 101 -10.16 -17.74 6.46
N THR A 102 -9.55 -16.76 7.09
CA THR A 102 -10.01 -15.37 7.22
C THR A 102 -9.05 -14.37 6.61
N SER A 103 -7.85 -14.80 6.22
CA SER A 103 -6.85 -13.99 5.54
C SER A 103 -7.36 -13.43 4.21
N SER A 104 -6.84 -12.29 3.80
CA SER A 104 -7.20 -11.66 2.53
C SER A 104 -6.00 -11.09 1.79
N VAL A 105 -6.01 -11.22 0.47
CA VAL A 105 -5.07 -10.60 -0.44
C VAL A 105 -5.83 -9.83 -1.48
N LEU A 106 -5.42 -8.59 -1.71
CA LEU A 106 -6.07 -7.67 -2.62
C LEU A 106 -5.06 -6.88 -3.41
N THR A 107 -5.34 -6.71 -4.69
CA THR A 107 -4.61 -5.77 -5.54
C THR A 107 -5.59 -4.98 -6.40
N ARG A 108 -5.47 -3.65 -6.42
CA ARG A 108 -6.34 -2.74 -7.15
C ARG A 108 -5.54 -1.60 -7.77
N HIS A 109 -5.87 -1.25 -9.01
CA HIS A 109 -5.36 -0.01 -9.60
C HIS A 109 -6.06 1.20 -8.96
N ALA A 110 -5.29 2.04 -8.28
CA ALA A 110 -5.77 3.24 -7.61
C ALA A 110 -6.04 4.40 -8.58
N GLY A 111 -5.65 4.27 -9.86
CA GLY A 111 -6.01 5.19 -10.93
C GLY A 111 -4.90 5.43 -11.95
N LYS A 112 -5.28 6.11 -13.05
CA LYS A 112 -4.36 6.80 -13.97
C LYS A 112 -4.34 8.26 -13.53
N ALA A 113 -3.18 8.81 -13.16
CA ALA A 113 -3.09 10.22 -12.80
C ALA A 113 -3.32 11.07 -14.07
N GLY A 114 -4.50 11.68 -14.21
CA GLY A 114 -4.91 12.39 -15.43
C GLY A 114 -4.00 13.55 -15.86
N ALA A 115 -3.19 14.10 -14.94
CA ALA A 115 -2.22 15.17 -15.24
C ALA A 115 -0.79 14.64 -15.54
N LEU A 116 -0.53 13.35 -15.30
CA LEU A 116 0.77 12.71 -15.51
C LEU A 116 0.56 11.46 -16.36
N GLU A 117 0.42 11.64 -17.68
CA GLU A 117 0.21 10.54 -18.63
C GLU A 117 1.17 9.38 -18.36
N GLY A 118 0.58 8.19 -18.20
CA GLY A 118 1.30 6.94 -18.01
C GLY A 118 1.68 6.57 -16.57
N TRP A 119 1.46 7.43 -15.57
CA TRP A 119 1.62 7.02 -14.17
C TRP A 119 0.51 6.05 -13.76
N ARG A 120 0.92 4.92 -13.19
CA ARG A 120 0.03 3.89 -12.64
C ARG A 120 0.22 3.82 -11.13
N ALA A 121 -0.86 3.99 -10.38
CA ALA A 121 -0.87 3.74 -8.95
C ALA A 121 -1.61 2.43 -8.65
N GLN A 122 -1.10 1.66 -7.70
CA GLN A 122 -1.65 0.37 -7.32
C GLN A 122 -1.64 0.24 -5.80
N LEU A 123 -2.81 -0.11 -5.26
CA LEU A 123 -3.01 -0.47 -3.88
C LEU A 123 -2.95 -1.99 -3.77
N ASP A 124 -2.12 -2.46 -2.87
CA ASP A 124 -1.93 -3.88 -2.63
C ASP A 124 -1.99 -4.13 -1.12
N SER A 125 -2.82 -5.09 -0.72
CA SER A 125 -3.10 -5.39 0.69
C SER A 125 -2.98 -6.88 0.94
N VAL A 126 -2.34 -7.24 2.05
CA VAL A 126 -2.23 -8.62 2.56
C VAL A 126 -2.58 -8.59 4.04
N GLN A 127 -3.70 -9.21 4.39
CA GLN A 127 -4.16 -9.37 5.75
C GLN A 127 -4.06 -10.85 6.10
N VAL A 128 -3.17 -11.18 7.02
CA VAL A 128 -3.00 -12.52 7.57
C VAL A 128 -3.71 -12.53 8.91
N ALA A 129 -4.72 -13.36 9.01
CA ALA A 129 -5.52 -13.54 10.22
C ALA A 129 -5.47 -15.00 10.67
N ARG A 130 -5.76 -15.26 11.94
CA ARG A 130 -5.98 -16.60 12.50
C ARG A 130 -7.15 -16.51 13.47
N GLY A 131 -8.14 -17.39 13.32
CA GLY A 131 -9.36 -17.34 14.14
C GLY A 131 -10.15 -16.02 14.01
N GLY A 132 -10.05 -15.34 12.86
CA GLY A 132 -10.68 -14.03 12.65
C GLY A 132 -9.93 -12.84 13.25
N LEU A 133 -8.84 -13.07 13.99
CA LEU A 133 -7.99 -12.02 14.52
C LEU A 133 -6.83 -11.74 13.58
N LEU A 134 -6.58 -10.46 13.30
CA LEU A 134 -5.43 -10.03 12.52
C LEU A 134 -4.14 -10.42 13.26
N ARG A 135 -3.20 -11.05 12.56
CA ARG A 135 -1.83 -11.30 13.02
C ARG A 135 -0.82 -10.42 12.29
N ARG A 136 -1.11 -10.11 11.03
CA ARG A 136 -0.33 -9.19 10.21
C ARG A 136 -1.18 -8.54 9.13
N GLY A 137 -1.24 -7.23 9.10
CA GLY A 137 -1.81 -6.46 8.01
C GLY A 137 -0.73 -5.67 7.29
N LEU A 138 -0.62 -5.79 5.97
CA LEU A 138 0.25 -4.98 5.13
C LEU A 138 -0.60 -4.29 4.08
N VAL A 139 -0.51 -2.98 4.00
CA VAL A 139 -1.08 -2.17 2.92
C VAL A 139 0.05 -1.41 2.25
N ARG A 140 0.17 -1.54 0.93
CA ARG A 140 1.21 -0.92 0.12
C ARG A 140 0.56 -0.12 -1.02
N LEU A 141 1.01 1.11 -1.17
CA LEU A 141 0.75 1.96 -2.31
C LEU A 141 2.03 2.05 -3.14
N THR A 142 1.98 1.47 -4.34
CA THR A 142 3.06 1.57 -5.32
C THR A 142 2.69 2.53 -6.43
N ALA A 143 3.66 3.31 -6.90
CA ALA A 143 3.51 4.14 -8.07
C ALA A 143 4.57 3.76 -9.11
N ALA A 144 4.13 3.50 -10.34
CA ALA A 144 4.99 3.21 -11.46
C ALA A 144 4.95 4.36 -12.47
N ARG A 145 6.12 4.75 -12.97
CA ARG A 145 6.25 5.64 -14.13
C ARG A 145 6.50 4.81 -15.38
N PRO A 146 6.12 5.30 -16.57
CA PRO A 146 6.52 4.66 -17.81
C PRO A 146 8.05 4.49 -17.87
N GLY A 147 8.51 3.26 -18.11
CA GLY A 147 9.93 2.95 -18.27
C GLY A 147 10.76 2.85 -16.98
N LEU A 148 10.16 3.04 -15.80
CA LEU A 148 10.82 2.85 -14.49
C LEU A 148 10.11 1.76 -13.69
N PRO A 149 10.83 1.00 -12.85
CA PRO A 149 10.20 0.04 -11.96
C PRO A 149 9.24 0.75 -10.99
N PRO A 150 8.16 0.06 -10.54
CA PRO A 150 7.30 0.57 -9.48
C PRO A 150 8.10 0.85 -8.22
N ASP A 151 7.83 1.99 -7.59
CA ASP A 151 8.45 2.39 -6.32
C ASP A 151 7.43 2.30 -5.17
N ASP A 152 7.88 1.77 -4.03
CA ASP A 152 7.10 1.66 -2.81
C ASP A 152 6.93 3.07 -2.22
N THR A 153 5.86 3.74 -2.64
CA THR A 153 5.58 5.12 -2.25
C THR A 153 5.20 5.20 -0.78
N LEU A 154 4.34 4.28 -0.34
CA LEU A 154 3.99 4.11 1.06
C LEU A 154 3.71 2.64 1.33
N SER A 155 4.15 2.13 2.47
CA SER A 155 3.56 0.94 3.06
C SER A 155 3.37 1.09 4.56
N VAL A 156 2.29 0.47 5.02
CA VAL A 156 1.85 0.42 6.41
C VAL A 156 1.72 -1.03 6.77
N GLU A 157 2.47 -1.47 7.78
CA GLU A 157 2.46 -2.83 8.27
C GLU A 157 2.07 -2.82 9.76
N LEU A 158 1.00 -3.51 10.09
CA LEU A 158 0.56 -3.78 11.45
C LEU A 158 0.85 -5.25 11.76
N GLN A 159 1.48 -5.52 12.89
CA GLN A 159 1.72 -6.87 13.40
C GLN A 159 1.16 -6.97 14.80
N THR A 160 0.52 -8.09 15.08
CA THR A 160 -0.18 -8.34 16.34
C THR A 160 0.05 -9.78 16.77
N SER A 161 0.32 -9.97 18.05
CA SER A 161 0.47 -11.27 18.71
C SER A 161 -0.32 -11.32 20.00
N GLY A 162 -0.68 -12.52 20.46
CA GLY A 162 -1.35 -12.74 21.74
C GLY A 162 -2.82 -12.31 21.80
N LEU A 163 -3.39 -11.73 20.73
CA LEU A 163 -4.78 -11.24 20.74
C LEU A 163 -5.83 -12.36 20.90
N GLU A 164 -5.45 -13.61 20.60
CA GLU A 164 -6.24 -14.82 20.80
C GLU A 164 -6.75 -14.97 22.23
N SER A 165 -5.99 -14.51 23.23
CA SER A 165 -6.40 -14.55 24.65
C SER A 165 -7.67 -13.75 24.94
N PHE A 166 -8.03 -12.79 24.08
CA PHE A 166 -9.24 -11.98 24.22
C PHE A 166 -10.46 -12.55 23.49
N SER A 167 -10.25 -13.48 22.56
CA SER A 167 -11.35 -14.01 21.72
C SER A 167 -12.21 -15.07 22.42
N GLY A 168 -11.81 -15.56 23.61
CA GLY A 168 -12.61 -16.45 24.45
C GLY A 168 -13.00 -17.80 23.82
N GLY A 169 -12.58 -18.07 22.58
CA GLY A 169 -12.85 -19.32 21.90
C GLY A 169 -11.99 -20.43 22.48
N GLU A 170 -12.62 -21.55 22.84
CA GLU A 170 -11.98 -22.85 23.03
C GLU A 170 -11.40 -23.35 21.70
N GLY A 171 -10.47 -22.60 21.11
CA GLY A 171 -9.67 -23.07 19.99
C GLY A 171 -8.55 -23.93 20.59
N GLU A 172 -8.54 -25.21 20.23
CA GLU A 172 -7.44 -26.13 20.49
C GLU A 172 -6.12 -25.38 20.36
N VAL A 173 -5.45 -25.16 21.49
CA VAL A 173 -4.04 -24.78 21.51
C VAL A 173 -3.33 -25.98 20.91
N GLU A 174 -3.12 -25.99 19.59
CA GLU A 174 -2.25 -26.97 18.96
C GLU A 174 -0.92 -26.90 19.71
N SER A 175 -0.61 -28.01 20.37
CA SER A 175 0.53 -28.19 21.25
C SER A 175 1.82 -27.82 20.52
N GLY A 176 2.32 -26.60 20.75
CA GLY A 176 3.57 -26.13 20.18
C GLY A 176 3.76 -24.62 20.11
N GLU A 177 2.69 -23.82 20.04
CA GLU A 177 2.80 -22.35 20.13
C GLU A 177 2.74 -21.91 21.61
N ALA A 178 3.87 -21.46 22.15
CA ALA A 178 3.89 -20.82 23.46
C ALA A 178 2.93 -19.63 23.46
N ALA A 179 2.18 -19.45 24.56
CA ALA A 179 1.31 -18.30 24.75
C ALA A 179 2.09 -17.02 24.44
N SER A 180 1.78 -16.43 23.28
CA SER A 180 2.52 -15.26 22.82
C SER A 180 2.09 -14.08 23.67
N GLU A 181 3.05 -13.30 24.17
CA GLU A 181 2.74 -12.06 24.85
C GLU A 181 1.94 -11.14 23.90
N VAL A 182 0.92 -10.50 24.47
CA VAL A 182 0.07 -9.56 23.75
C VAL A 182 0.92 -8.39 23.29
N ARG A 183 1.06 -8.19 21.99
CA ARG A 183 1.88 -7.10 21.46
C ARG A 183 1.35 -6.59 20.13
N GLY A 184 1.45 -5.29 19.92
CA GLY A 184 1.07 -4.61 18.69
C GLY A 184 2.21 -3.74 18.18
N VAL A 185 2.60 -3.90 16.92
CA VAL A 185 3.69 -3.14 16.30
C VAL A 185 3.24 -2.57 14.97
N LEU A 186 3.49 -1.28 14.77
CA LEU A 186 3.28 -0.57 13.51
C LEU A 186 4.62 -0.27 12.85
N ALA A 187 4.82 -0.71 11.62
CA ALA A 187 5.96 -0.37 10.80
C ALA A 187 5.51 0.42 9.56
N LEU A 188 6.29 1.44 9.20
CA LEU A 188 5.99 2.33 8.09
C LEU A 188 7.19 2.41 7.16
N ASN A 189 6.91 2.44 5.86
CA ASN A 189 7.93 2.71 4.85
C ASN A 189 7.41 3.77 3.89
N VAL A 190 8.22 4.81 3.68
CA VAL A 190 7.87 6.00 2.94
C VAL A 190 8.90 6.25 1.84
N GLY A 191 8.49 6.10 0.59
CA GLY A 191 9.34 6.25 -0.59
C GLY A 191 10.60 5.38 -0.53
N GLY A 192 10.46 4.12 -0.11
CA GLY A 192 11.56 3.18 0.06
C GLY A 192 12.40 3.33 1.34
N VAL A 193 12.10 4.30 2.22
CA VAL A 193 12.76 4.43 3.54
C VAL A 193 11.88 3.81 4.62
N ARG A 194 12.36 2.73 5.25
CA ARG A 194 11.72 2.13 6.42
C ARG A 194 11.97 3.00 7.65
N LEU A 195 10.90 3.50 8.25
CA LEU A 195 10.94 4.23 9.52
C LEU A 195 11.09 3.24 10.69
N PRO A 196 11.57 3.71 11.86
CA PRO A 196 11.55 2.91 13.09
C PRO A 196 10.13 2.40 13.36
N ALA A 197 10.02 1.13 13.73
CA ALA A 197 8.73 0.56 14.11
C ALA A 197 8.29 1.15 15.45
N ILE A 198 6.98 1.39 15.58
CA ILE A 198 6.34 1.93 16.77
C ILE A 198 5.65 0.76 17.47
N THR A 199 5.98 0.52 18.72
CA THR A 199 5.20 -0.41 19.55
C THR A 199 3.95 0.32 20.00
N LEU A 200 2.79 -0.19 19.63
CA LEU A 200 1.49 0.37 19.98
C LEU A 200 1.14 -0.01 21.43
N PHE A 201 1.41 -1.25 21.79
CA PHE A 201 1.25 -1.79 23.15
C PHE A 201 2.19 -2.99 23.31
N ASP A 202 2.71 -3.17 24.51
CA ASP A 202 3.55 -4.30 24.93
C ASP A 202 2.97 -4.88 26.24
N GLY A 203 2.24 -5.98 26.09
CA GLY A 203 1.50 -6.63 27.16
C GLY A 203 0.01 -6.26 27.22
N GLN A 204 -0.75 -7.16 27.85
CA GLN A 204 -2.20 -7.02 28.02
C GLN A 204 -2.58 -5.82 28.90
N ALA A 205 -1.79 -5.52 29.94
CA ALA A 205 -2.08 -4.40 30.84
C ALA A 205 -1.98 -3.05 30.12
N GLU A 206 -0.97 -2.87 29.26
CA GLU A 206 -0.82 -1.64 28.46
C GLU A 206 -1.96 -1.50 27.44
N LEU A 207 -2.28 -2.56 26.71
CA LEU A 207 -3.40 -2.57 25.76
C LEU A 207 -4.71 -2.18 26.45
N LEU A 208 -5.04 -2.83 27.58
CA LEU A 208 -6.26 -2.52 28.31
C LEU A 208 -6.23 -1.11 28.88
N SER A 209 -5.11 -0.66 29.43
CA SER A 209 -4.98 0.73 29.91
C SER A 209 -5.25 1.74 28.79
N GLN A 210 -4.75 1.50 27.58
CA GLN A 210 -4.98 2.37 26.43
C GLN A 210 -6.46 2.36 25.99
N VAL A 211 -7.08 1.18 25.91
CA VAL A 211 -8.51 1.05 25.58
C VAL A 211 -9.39 1.78 26.60
N TRP A 212 -9.11 1.61 27.90
CA TRP A 212 -9.88 2.23 29.00
C TRP A 212 -9.66 3.74 29.09
N ALA A 213 -8.45 4.22 28.76
CA ALA A 213 -8.16 5.64 28.64
C ALA A 213 -8.80 6.28 27.40
N GLY A 214 -9.43 5.49 26.52
CA GLY A 214 -9.92 5.95 25.23
C GLY A 214 -8.80 6.45 24.32
N ALA A 215 -7.57 5.93 24.52
CA ALA A 215 -6.43 6.30 23.70
C ALA A 215 -6.68 5.88 22.25
N GLY A 216 -6.54 6.83 21.33
CA GLY A 216 -6.85 6.62 19.92
C GLY A 216 -8.32 6.79 19.55
N SER A 217 -9.23 7.13 20.49
CA SER A 217 -10.64 7.43 20.15
C SER A 217 -10.80 8.68 19.28
N THR A 218 -9.85 9.62 19.37
CA THR A 218 -9.77 10.80 18.51
C THR A 218 -8.66 10.64 17.47
N PRO A 219 -8.80 11.25 16.27
CA PRO A 219 -7.75 11.23 15.25
C PRO A 219 -6.41 11.72 15.81
N THR A 220 -5.45 10.81 15.90
CA THR A 220 -4.11 11.05 16.44
C THR A 220 -3.09 11.00 15.31
N ALA A 221 -2.16 11.95 15.31
CA ALA A 221 -1.08 11.99 14.33
C ALA A 221 -0.10 10.83 14.56
N VAL A 222 -0.04 9.89 13.62
CA VAL A 222 0.87 8.74 13.66
C VAL A 222 2.21 9.11 13.03
N VAL A 223 2.18 9.71 11.84
CA VAL A 223 3.40 10.15 11.15
C VAL A 223 3.19 11.51 10.49
N ARG A 224 4.24 12.32 10.57
CA ARG A 224 4.44 13.55 9.81
C ARG A 224 5.83 13.49 9.19
N ALA A 225 5.93 13.59 7.87
CA ALA A 225 7.20 13.53 7.18
C ALA A 225 7.23 14.55 6.03
N LEU A 226 8.40 15.16 5.81
CA LEU A 226 8.69 15.98 4.64
C LEU A 226 9.97 15.45 4.02
N ARG A 227 9.91 15.13 2.72
CA ARG A 227 11.06 14.62 1.97
C ARG A 227 11.24 15.44 0.70
N ARG A 228 12.48 15.85 0.46
CA ARG A 228 12.90 16.40 -0.84
C ARG A 228 13.08 15.26 -1.84
N LEU A 229 12.25 15.25 -2.89
CA LEU A 229 12.27 14.24 -3.96
C LEU A 229 13.34 14.53 -5.01
N ALA A 230 13.53 15.80 -5.34
CA ALA A 230 14.56 16.23 -6.29
C ALA A 230 15.08 17.62 -5.93
N ALA A 231 16.38 17.80 -6.08
CA ALA A 231 17.02 19.10 -6.15
C ALA A 231 18.10 18.99 -7.21
N ALA A 232 17.79 19.44 -8.42
CA ALA A 232 18.72 19.43 -9.53
C ALA A 232 18.87 20.86 -10.05
N GLU A 233 20.11 21.24 -10.28
CA GLU A 233 20.47 22.46 -10.98
C GLU A 233 21.49 22.08 -12.04
N GLY A 234 21.27 22.57 -13.25
CA GLY A 234 22.13 22.29 -14.38
C GLY A 234 22.07 23.43 -15.36
N GLY A 235 23.02 23.45 -16.28
CA GLY A 235 23.02 24.39 -17.37
C GLY A 235 23.58 23.77 -18.62
N LEU A 236 23.15 24.28 -19.75
CA LEU A 236 23.64 23.92 -21.06
C LEU A 236 23.82 25.19 -21.90
N ARG A 237 24.77 25.15 -22.83
CA ARG A 237 24.95 26.24 -23.79
C ARG A 237 24.04 25.97 -24.99
N LEU A 238 23.27 26.97 -25.37
CA LEU A 238 22.49 26.94 -26.60
C LEU A 238 23.43 27.11 -27.81
N ALA A 239 22.90 26.90 -29.02
CA ALA A 239 23.69 26.97 -30.26
C ALA A 239 24.32 28.36 -30.49
N ASP A 240 23.71 29.42 -29.96
CA ASP A 240 24.22 30.79 -29.96
C ASP A 240 25.21 31.09 -28.82
N GLY A 241 25.58 30.08 -28.02
CA GLY A 241 26.47 30.18 -26.87
C GLY A 241 25.81 30.69 -25.58
N ALA A 242 24.54 31.09 -25.63
CA ALA A 242 23.83 31.61 -24.46
C ALA A 242 23.63 30.51 -23.39
N PRO A 243 23.85 30.81 -22.10
CA PRO A 243 23.64 29.85 -21.04
C PRO A 243 22.13 29.68 -20.75
N LEU A 244 21.61 28.47 -20.98
CA LEU A 244 20.34 28.03 -20.41
C LEU A 244 20.62 27.44 -19.03
N ARG A 245 19.97 27.98 -18.00
CA ARG A 245 19.96 27.45 -16.64
C ARG A 245 18.65 26.74 -16.38
N ALA A 246 18.71 25.54 -15.82
CA ALA A 246 17.58 24.76 -15.41
C ALA A 246 17.69 24.42 -13.93
N ARG A 247 16.62 24.68 -13.17
CA ARG A 247 16.49 24.34 -11.76
C ARG A 247 15.20 23.56 -11.56
N ARG A 248 15.29 22.43 -10.87
CA ARG A 248 14.16 21.61 -10.47
C ARG A 248 14.24 21.31 -8.99
N ARG A 249 13.18 21.66 -8.26
CA ARG A 249 12.97 21.30 -6.86
C ARG A 249 11.67 20.55 -6.74
N ALA A 250 11.67 19.42 -6.06
CA ALA A 250 10.47 18.67 -5.77
C ALA A 250 10.51 18.19 -4.33
N ALA A 251 9.37 18.23 -3.66
CA ALA A 251 9.20 17.73 -2.30
C ALA A 251 7.85 17.04 -2.14
N VAL A 252 7.78 16.13 -1.18
CA VAL A 252 6.55 15.48 -0.75
C VAL A 252 6.43 15.59 0.77
N ALA A 253 5.26 16.00 1.23
CA ALA A 253 4.85 15.98 2.62
C ALA A 253 3.80 14.88 2.81
N LEU A 254 3.85 14.21 3.95
CA LEU A 254 3.01 13.08 4.30
C LEU A 254 2.51 13.27 5.72
N ALA A 255 1.21 13.09 5.90
CA ALA A 255 0.54 13.12 7.19
C ALA A 255 -0.35 11.89 7.30
N LEU A 256 -0.04 11.01 8.25
CA LEU A 256 -0.84 9.85 8.60
C LEU A 256 -1.52 10.09 9.93
N ASP A 257 -2.84 10.04 9.95
CA ASP A 257 -3.68 10.10 11.13
C ASP A 257 -4.40 8.76 11.32
N ALA A 258 -4.52 8.32 12.57
CA ALA A 258 -5.27 7.12 12.90
C ALA A 258 -6.14 7.33 14.13
N HIS A 259 -7.27 6.63 14.16
CA HIS A 259 -8.10 6.47 15.35
C HIS A 259 -8.68 5.06 15.39
N ALA A 260 -8.97 4.59 16.59
CA ALA A 260 -9.65 3.34 16.85
C ALA A 260 -10.55 3.48 18.08
N THR A 261 -11.73 2.88 18.01
CA THR A 261 -12.66 2.75 19.13
C THR A 261 -13.07 1.29 19.26
N VAL A 262 -13.15 0.82 20.49
CA VAL A 262 -13.61 -0.54 20.80
C VAL A 262 -14.68 -0.43 21.87
N SER A 263 -15.81 -1.08 21.64
CA SER A 263 -16.90 -1.19 22.59
C SER A 263 -17.13 -2.66 22.90
N LEU A 264 -16.79 -3.07 24.12
CA LEU A 264 -17.03 -4.44 24.60
C LEU A 264 -18.52 -4.72 24.83
N TRP A 265 -19.29 -3.68 25.20
CA TRP A 265 -20.73 -3.77 25.44
C TRP A 265 -21.53 -4.00 24.16
N SER A 266 -21.23 -3.22 23.12
CA SER A 266 -21.86 -3.39 21.80
C SER A 266 -21.11 -4.35 20.89
N ARG A 267 -20.05 -5.00 21.40
CA ARG A 267 -19.17 -5.95 20.68
C ARG A 267 -18.76 -5.46 19.29
N HIS A 268 -18.40 -4.19 19.22
CA HIS A 268 -18.08 -3.51 17.98
C HIS A 268 -16.75 -2.79 18.09
N ALA A 269 -15.95 -2.82 17.03
CA ALA A 269 -14.71 -2.06 16.93
C ALA A 269 -14.66 -1.28 15.62
N ARG A 270 -14.27 -0.02 15.69
CA ARG A 270 -14.05 0.84 14.53
C ARG A 270 -12.62 1.31 14.52
N ALA A 271 -12.05 1.38 13.33
CA ALA A 271 -10.76 2.01 13.13
C ALA A 271 -10.83 2.86 11.86
N ALA A 272 -10.18 4.01 11.85
CA ALA A 272 -9.94 4.72 10.62
C ALA A 272 -8.56 5.32 10.55
N LEU A 273 -8.07 5.40 9.33
CA LEU A 273 -6.76 5.89 8.96
C LEU A 273 -6.94 6.89 7.83
N GLU A 274 -6.39 8.08 8.00
CA GLU A 274 -6.36 9.13 6.99
C GLU A 274 -4.92 9.44 6.62
N LEU A 275 -4.58 9.19 5.36
CA LEU A 275 -3.32 9.56 4.75
C LEU A 275 -3.55 10.80 3.88
N ARG A 276 -2.87 11.88 4.22
CA ARG A 276 -2.76 13.09 3.40
C ARG A 276 -1.37 13.17 2.83
N VAL A 277 -1.29 13.37 1.52
CA VAL A 277 -0.04 13.57 0.81
C VAL A 277 -0.10 14.95 0.17
N ALA A 278 0.96 15.73 0.25
CA ALA A 278 1.11 16.95 -0.52
C ALA A 278 2.42 16.86 -1.32
N ALA A 279 2.37 17.04 -2.63
CA ALA A 279 3.54 17.07 -3.47
C ALA A 279 3.65 18.42 -4.16
N ALA A 280 4.84 19.01 -4.11
CA ALA A 280 5.15 20.28 -4.75
C ALA A 280 6.34 20.11 -5.69
N VAL A 281 6.21 20.61 -6.92
CA VAL A 281 7.25 20.62 -7.93
C VAL A 281 7.43 22.03 -8.46
N HIS A 282 8.64 22.56 -8.35
CA HIS A 282 9.05 23.82 -8.92
C HIS A 282 10.12 23.59 -9.97
N CYS A 283 9.86 24.07 -11.19
CA CYS A 283 10.82 24.09 -12.28
C CYS A 283 11.06 25.53 -12.70
N GLU A 284 12.30 25.90 -12.91
CA GLU A 284 12.70 27.19 -13.47
C GLU A 284 13.70 26.95 -14.60
N LEU A 285 13.42 27.59 -15.74
CA LEU A 285 14.31 27.66 -16.89
C LEU A 285 14.59 29.13 -17.15
N ALA A 286 15.86 29.50 -17.32
CA ALA A 286 16.25 30.87 -17.61
C ALA A 286 17.35 30.91 -18.66
N VAL A 287 17.19 31.78 -19.66
CA VAL A 287 18.19 32.06 -20.69
C VAL A 287 18.49 33.55 -20.63
N ARG A 288 19.79 33.88 -20.61
CA ARG A 288 20.27 35.26 -20.73
C ARG A 288 21.08 35.38 -22.01
N THR A 289 20.71 36.32 -22.85
CA THR A 289 21.43 36.67 -24.08
C THR A 289 21.88 38.13 -24.00
N ALA A 290 22.67 38.58 -24.98
CA ALA A 290 23.02 39.99 -25.09
C ALA A 290 21.79 40.90 -25.31
N ALA A 291 20.71 40.36 -25.89
CA ALA A 291 19.49 41.08 -26.21
C ALA A 291 18.48 41.12 -25.04
N GLY A 292 18.65 40.30 -24.01
CA GLY A 292 17.69 40.24 -22.91
C GLY A 292 17.73 38.96 -22.06
N GLU A 293 16.66 38.76 -21.29
CA GLU A 293 16.45 37.59 -20.43
C GLU A 293 15.07 36.99 -20.68
N LEU A 294 15.01 35.67 -20.77
CA LEU A 294 13.77 34.89 -20.81
C LEU A 294 13.78 33.91 -19.65
N SER A 295 12.69 33.84 -18.88
CA SER A 295 12.51 32.85 -17.83
C SER A 295 11.13 32.21 -17.90
N ALA A 296 11.09 30.91 -17.62
CA ALA A 296 9.88 30.12 -17.50
C ALA A 296 9.88 29.43 -16.13
N ARG A 297 8.82 29.61 -15.36
CA ARG A 297 8.63 28.99 -14.05
C ARG A 297 7.35 28.16 -14.07
N LEU A 298 7.44 26.94 -13.56
CA LEU A 298 6.31 26.07 -13.28
C LEU A 298 6.28 25.80 -11.78
N ALA A 299 5.13 25.98 -11.15
CA ALA A 299 4.81 25.47 -9.82
C ALA A 299 3.62 24.52 -9.95
N LEU A 300 3.80 23.25 -9.58
CA LEU A 300 2.77 22.22 -9.57
C LEU A 300 2.58 21.75 -8.13
N GLU A 301 1.32 21.72 -7.69
CA GLU A 301 0.90 21.30 -6.35
C GLU A 301 -0.19 20.23 -6.47
N LEU A 302 -0.06 19.17 -5.68
CA LEU A 302 -0.94 18.00 -5.68
C LEU A 302 -1.24 17.59 -4.23
N GLU A 303 -2.51 17.44 -3.86
CA GLU A 303 -2.89 17.01 -2.51
C GLU A 303 -3.79 15.77 -2.47
N PRO A 304 -3.28 14.56 -2.76
CA PRO A 304 -4.09 13.36 -2.63
C PRO A 304 -4.40 13.00 -1.18
N ARG A 305 -5.62 12.50 -0.96
CA ARG A 305 -6.07 11.96 0.33
C ARG A 305 -6.62 10.56 0.17
N LEU A 306 -6.20 9.66 1.05
CA LEU A 306 -6.68 8.28 1.15
C LEU A 306 -7.22 8.07 2.55
N ARG A 307 -8.45 7.57 2.65
CA ARG A 307 -9.09 7.21 3.90
C ARG A 307 -9.42 5.73 3.90
N ILE A 308 -9.06 5.05 4.96
CA ILE A 308 -9.38 3.65 5.21
C ILE A 308 -10.19 3.62 6.49
N ALA A 309 -11.41 3.12 6.43
CA ALA A 309 -12.22 2.82 7.61
C ALA A 309 -12.37 1.31 7.73
N THR A 310 -12.44 0.80 8.94
CA THR A 310 -12.65 -0.62 9.26
C THR A 310 -13.68 -0.70 10.38
N ASP A 311 -14.70 -1.50 10.16
CA ASP A 311 -15.76 -1.77 11.10
C ASP A 311 -15.78 -3.28 11.35
N VAL A 312 -15.70 -3.67 12.61
CA VAL A 312 -15.67 -5.07 13.06
C VAL A 312 -16.83 -5.30 14.01
N ASP A 313 -17.66 -6.29 13.69
CA ASP A 313 -18.66 -6.84 14.59
C ASP A 313 -18.20 -8.23 15.04
N PHE A 314 -18.14 -8.43 16.36
CA PHE A 314 -17.74 -9.69 16.98
C PHE A 314 -18.84 -10.26 17.89
N TYR A 315 -20.11 -9.99 17.60
CA TYR A 315 -21.25 -10.50 18.39
C TYR A 315 -21.49 -12.01 18.25
N ASP A 316 -21.70 -12.50 17.02
CA ASP A 316 -21.97 -13.93 16.70
C ASP A 316 -20.96 -14.56 15.74
N ARG A 317 -20.62 -13.83 14.67
CA ARG A 317 -19.57 -14.17 13.71
C ARG A 317 -18.74 -12.94 13.49
N VAL A 318 -17.41 -13.08 13.56
CA VAL A 318 -16.50 -11.98 13.28
C VAL A 318 -16.69 -11.53 11.83
N ALA A 319 -17.34 -10.39 11.65
CA ALA A 319 -17.54 -9.74 10.36
C ALA A 319 -16.67 -8.49 10.32
N VAL A 320 -15.88 -8.35 9.26
CA VAL A 320 -14.96 -7.24 9.06
C VAL A 320 -15.33 -6.55 7.75
N CYS A 321 -15.73 -5.29 7.83
CA CYS A 321 -15.87 -4.40 6.67
C CYS A 321 -14.72 -3.42 6.63
N VAL A 322 -13.99 -3.39 5.52
CA VAL A 322 -12.97 -2.37 5.25
C VAL A 322 -13.44 -1.50 4.09
N ARG A 323 -13.40 -0.19 4.25
CA ARG A 323 -13.74 0.81 3.24
C ARG A 323 -12.52 1.66 2.93
N ALA A 324 -11.96 1.52 1.74
CA ALA A 324 -10.88 2.39 1.26
C ALA A 324 -11.43 3.38 0.23
N ARG A 325 -11.25 4.67 0.47
CA ARG A 325 -11.69 5.76 -0.42
C ARG A 325 -10.56 6.74 -0.67
N SER A 326 -10.38 7.13 -1.93
CA SER A 326 -9.58 8.29 -2.29
C SER A 326 -10.51 9.49 -2.50
N ASP A 327 -10.21 10.61 -1.85
CA ASP A 327 -10.97 11.84 -2.08
C ASP A 327 -10.65 12.42 -3.46
N ALA A 328 -11.44 13.41 -3.90
CA ALA A 328 -11.13 14.14 -5.12
C ALA A 328 -9.76 14.83 -5.01
N LEU A 329 -8.94 14.70 -6.05
CA LEU A 329 -7.61 15.29 -6.11
C LEU A 329 -7.71 16.67 -6.74
N ASP A 330 -7.52 17.74 -5.96
CA ASP A 330 -7.29 19.09 -6.51
C ASP A 330 -5.81 19.21 -6.91
N SER A 331 -5.58 19.49 -8.19
CA SER A 331 -4.25 19.65 -8.77
C SER A 331 -4.14 21.04 -9.36
N ARG A 332 -3.12 21.80 -8.96
CA ARG A 332 -2.91 23.18 -9.40
C ARG A 332 -1.56 23.33 -10.05
N ALA A 333 -1.51 23.96 -11.21
CA ALA A 333 -0.26 24.31 -11.86
C ALA A 333 -0.25 25.77 -12.32
N ASN A 334 0.81 26.48 -11.95
CA ASN A 334 1.02 27.87 -12.33
C ASN A 334 2.25 27.96 -13.22
N VAL A 335 2.06 28.41 -14.46
CA VAL A 335 3.15 28.67 -15.41
C VAL A 335 3.33 30.17 -15.55
N THR A 336 4.52 30.67 -15.23
CA THR A 336 4.89 32.08 -15.41
C THR A 336 6.02 32.17 -16.43
N LEU A 337 5.78 32.90 -17.51
CA LEU A 337 6.79 33.27 -18.50
C LEU A 337 7.12 34.75 -18.31
N THR A 338 8.40 35.08 -18.18
CA THR A 338 8.87 36.47 -18.09
C THR A 338 9.94 36.70 -19.13
N SER A 339 9.76 37.71 -19.97
CA SER A 339 10.79 38.18 -20.91
C SER A 339 11.13 39.64 -20.62
N SER A 340 12.41 39.99 -20.77
CA SER A 340 12.89 41.36 -20.75
C SER A 340 13.84 41.58 -21.92
N LEU A 341 13.66 42.69 -22.63
CA LEU A 341 14.45 43.06 -23.81
C LEU A 341 15.25 44.34 -23.54
N GLY A 342 16.52 44.34 -23.95
CA GLY A 342 17.42 45.50 -23.87
C GLY A 342 17.83 45.91 -22.45
N ARG A 343 18.60 46.99 -22.35
CA ARG A 343 18.95 47.64 -21.06
C ARG A 343 17.77 48.40 -20.44
N ASP A 344 16.80 48.84 -21.25
CA ASP A 344 15.70 49.74 -20.85
C ASP A 344 14.38 49.04 -20.42
N SER A 345 14.49 47.88 -19.78
CA SER A 345 13.48 47.38 -18.84
C SER A 345 12.07 47.05 -19.35
N ARG A 346 11.83 46.86 -20.66
CA ARG A 346 10.53 46.35 -21.13
C ARG A 346 10.36 44.89 -20.70
N ARG A 347 9.71 44.69 -19.55
CA ARG A 347 9.41 43.38 -18.97
C ARG A 347 7.98 42.97 -19.31
N VAL A 348 7.83 41.84 -19.98
CA VAL A 348 6.53 41.20 -20.22
C VAL A 348 6.43 39.98 -19.30
N ARG A 349 5.35 39.89 -18.53
CA ARG A 349 5.04 38.74 -17.69
C ARG A 349 3.71 38.15 -18.14
N ARG A 350 3.70 36.85 -18.44
CA ARG A 350 2.50 36.07 -18.75
C ARG A 350 2.35 34.98 -17.70
N VAL A 351 1.18 34.88 -17.10
CA VAL A 351 0.85 33.84 -16.12
C VAL A 351 -0.32 33.04 -16.65
N ARG A 352 -0.22 31.72 -16.53
CA ARG A 352 -1.32 30.80 -16.85
C ARG A 352 -1.53 29.86 -15.68
N HIS A 353 -2.76 29.81 -15.23
CA HIS A 353 -3.22 28.93 -14.16
C HIS A 353 -3.92 27.74 -14.79
N TYR A 354 -3.61 26.56 -14.28
CA TYR A 354 -4.27 25.32 -14.62
C TYR A 354 -4.76 24.69 -13.32
N ALA A 355 -6.01 24.24 -13.33
CA ALA A 355 -6.59 23.47 -12.25
C ALA A 355 -7.26 22.25 -12.86
N TRP A 356 -7.07 21.10 -12.22
CA TRP A 356 -7.72 19.86 -12.61
C TRP A 356 -8.22 19.17 -11.35
N VAL A 357 -9.46 18.69 -11.40
CA VAL A 357 -10.05 17.90 -10.32
C VAL A 357 -10.12 16.45 -10.80
N GLY A 358 -9.37 15.57 -10.14
CA GLY A 358 -9.53 14.14 -10.28
C GLY A 358 -10.71 13.65 -9.43
N ALA A 359 -11.62 12.87 -10.00
CA ALA A 359 -12.73 12.31 -9.24
C ALA A 359 -12.23 11.36 -8.14
N GLY A 360 -12.80 11.51 -6.93
CA GLY A 360 -12.62 10.56 -5.84
C GLY A 360 -13.25 9.20 -6.18
N ARG A 361 -12.82 8.15 -5.47
CA ARG A 361 -13.24 6.77 -5.72
C ARG A 361 -13.26 5.96 -4.45
N THR A 362 -14.27 5.11 -4.30
CA THR A 362 -14.25 4.01 -3.33
C THR A 362 -13.66 2.78 -4.02
N LEU A 363 -12.71 2.13 -3.37
CA LEU A 363 -12.02 0.96 -3.87
C LEU A 363 -12.72 -0.30 -3.33
N SER A 364 -13.27 -1.13 -4.23
CA SER A 364 -13.78 -2.46 -3.84
C SER A 364 -12.61 -3.33 -3.39
N LEU A 365 -12.72 -3.89 -2.19
CA LEU A 365 -11.70 -4.74 -1.58
C LEU A 365 -11.98 -6.24 -1.78
N GLY A 366 -12.94 -6.57 -2.65
CA GLY A 366 -13.31 -7.93 -3.01
C GLY A 366 -14.72 -8.30 -2.53
N ALA A 367 -15.32 -9.30 -3.18
CA ALA A 367 -16.72 -9.65 -2.97
C ALA A 367 -17.06 -10.04 -1.52
N LEU A 368 -16.12 -10.65 -0.78
CA LEU A 368 -16.33 -10.99 0.63
C LEU A 368 -16.38 -9.74 1.52
N ASN A 369 -15.44 -8.81 1.33
CA ASN A 369 -15.45 -7.53 2.03
C ASN A 369 -16.68 -6.70 1.66
N ASP A 370 -17.02 -6.64 0.37
CA ASP A 370 -18.17 -5.86 -0.10
C ASP A 370 -19.48 -6.42 0.49
N ARG A 371 -19.63 -7.75 0.57
CA ARG A 371 -20.75 -8.39 1.29
C ARG A 371 -20.75 -8.07 2.79
N ALA A 372 -19.60 -8.17 3.45
CA ALA A 372 -19.48 -7.84 4.88
C ALA A 372 -19.83 -6.37 5.14
N CYS A 373 -19.42 -5.47 4.26
CA CYS A 373 -19.81 -4.07 4.30
C CYS A 373 -21.32 -3.90 4.09
N CYS A 374 -21.94 -4.56 3.12
CA CYS A 374 -23.39 -4.51 2.95
C CYS A 374 -24.16 -5.02 4.18
N THR A 375 -23.64 -6.01 4.90
CA THR A 375 -24.28 -6.53 6.12
C THR A 375 -24.07 -5.64 7.35
N LEU A 376 -22.94 -4.94 7.43
CA LEU A 376 -22.58 -4.08 8.56
C LEU A 376 -23.11 -2.64 8.44
N VAL A 377 -23.69 -2.26 7.29
CA VAL A 377 -24.28 -0.93 6.99
C VAL A 377 -25.50 -0.58 7.88
N SER A 378 -25.89 -1.40 8.85
CA SER A 378 -26.93 -1.05 9.84
C SER A 378 -26.49 -0.10 10.97
N ALA A 379 -25.23 0.38 10.99
CA ALA A 379 -24.78 1.37 11.96
C ALA A 379 -23.95 2.49 11.29
N ASP A 380 -24.62 3.63 11.06
CA ASP A 380 -24.06 4.95 10.70
C ASP A 380 -23.96 5.27 9.19
N ASP A 381 -25.11 5.68 8.64
CA ASP A 381 -25.21 6.97 7.92
C ASP A 381 -25.79 8.03 8.87
#